data_AF-A0A1F4QVP3-F1
#
_entry.id   AF-A0A1F4QVP3-F1
#
_cell.length_a   1.000
_cell.length_b   1.000
_cell.length_c   1.000
_cell.angle_alpha   90.00
_cell.angle_beta   90.00
_cell.angle_gamma   90.00
#
_symmetry.space_group_name_H-M   'P 1'
#
loop_
_entity.id
_entity.type
_entity.pdbx_description
1 polymer ?
#
loop_
_entity_poly.entity_id
_entity_poly.type
_entity_poly.pdbx_seq_one_letter_code
_entity_poly.pdbx_strand_id
1 'polypeptide(L)' 'MPLDEGVKCLADVLEVVDQAYPEIHVQYALIALNGKMAPLDTPVRDGDRVMILPNVVGGV' A
#
# COMPACT_ATOMS: atom_id res chain seq x y z
N MET A 1 -12.05 7.32 -11.18
CA MET A 1 -10.82 8.13 -11.10
C MET A 1 -9.72 7.21 -11.57
N PRO A 2 -9.21 7.35 -12.81
CA PRO A 2 -8.06 6.56 -13.23
C PRO A 2 -6.91 6.96 -12.31
N LEU A 3 -6.17 5.99 -11.77
CA LEU A 3 -4.95 6.28 -11.05
C LEU A 3 -4.03 7.02 -12.04
N ASP A 4 -3.82 8.31 -11.80
CA ASP A 4 -2.93 9.18 -12.58
C ASP A 4 -1.60 8.47 -12.84
N GLU A 5 -0.98 8.75 -13.98
CA GLU A 5 0.23 8.16 -14.59
C GLU A 5 1.51 8.13 -13.69
N GLY A 6 1.40 8.36 -12.38
CA GLY A 6 2.50 8.39 -11.42
C GLY A 6 2.72 7.11 -10.61
N VAL A 7 1.74 6.20 -10.51
CA VAL A 7 1.89 5.00 -9.67
C VAL A 7 2.73 3.94 -10.38
N LYS A 8 4.00 3.80 -9.99
CA LYS A 8 4.93 2.82 -10.56
C LYS A 8 5.24 1.71 -9.59
N CYS A 9 5.31 2.03 -8.30
CA CYS A 9 5.72 1.12 -7.24
C CYS A 9 4.76 1.18 -6.04
N LEU A 10 4.87 0.19 -5.14
CA LEU A 10 4.05 0.11 -3.93
C LEU A 10 4.21 1.35 -3.04
N ALA A 11 5.38 1.99 -3.06
CA ALA A 11 5.63 3.26 -2.39
C ALA A 11 4.66 4.38 -2.86
N ASP A 12 4.44 4.52 -4.16
CA ASP A 12 3.54 5.54 -4.72
C ASP A 12 2.09 5.26 -4.29
N VAL A 13 1.70 3.97 -4.24
CA VAL A 13 0.36 3.57 -3.78
C VAL A 13 0.14 4.01 -2.33
N LEU A 14 1.15 3.83 -1.47
CA LEU A 14 1.07 4.28 -0.08
C LEU A 14 0.93 5.79 0.03
N GLU A 15 1.70 6.57 -0.73
CA GLU A 15 1.60 8.03 -0.69
C GLU A 15 0.20 8.50 -1.09
N VAL A 16 -0.38 7.90 -2.13
CA VAL A 16 -1.75 8.21 -2.54
C VAL A 16 -2.76 7.82 -1.46
N VAL A 17 -2.59 6.67 -0.80
CA VAL A 17 -3.48 6.23 0.28
C VAL A 17 -3.33 7.11 1.52
N ASP A 18 -2.11 7.50 1.89
CA ASP A 18 -1.84 8.40 3.02
C ASP A 18 -2.47 9.78 2.78
N GLN A 19 -2.33 10.31 1.56
CA GLN A 19 -2.94 11.59 1.17
C GLN A 19 -4.47 11.52 1.09
N ALA A 20 -5.02 10.40 0.63
CA ALA A 20 -6.46 10.21 0.51
C ALA A 20 -7.14 9.91 1.86
N TYR A 21 -6.42 9.24 2.78
CA TYR A 21 -6.91 8.75 4.06
C TYR A 21 -5.88 8.99 5.19
N PRO A 22 -5.63 10.25 5.57
CA PRO A 22 -4.62 10.61 6.57
C PRO A 22 -4.89 9.99 7.96
N GLU A 23 -6.13 9.58 8.25
CA GLU A 23 -6.51 8.93 9.50
C GLU A 23 -5.99 7.48 9.66
N ILE A 24 -5.57 6.82 8.58
CA ILE A 24 -5.17 5.39 8.59
C ILE A 24 -3.73 5.20 9.09
N HIS A 25 -2.89 6.25 9.05
CA HIS A 25 -1.49 6.22 9.49
C HIS A 25 -0.70 5.02 8.90
N VAL A 26 -0.64 4.94 7.57
CA VAL A 26 -0.06 3.78 6.83
C VAL A 26 1.45 3.59 7.00
N GLN A 27 2.16 4.56 7.59
CA GLN A 27 3.59 4.53 7.90
C GLN A 27 4.09 3.31 8.71
N TYR A 28 3.21 2.59 9.40
CA TYR A 28 3.55 1.35 10.13
C TYR A 28 2.88 0.10 9.57
N ALA A 29 2.17 0.20 8.45
CA ALA A 29 1.39 -0.91 7.91
C ALA A 29 2.27 -1.95 7.18
N LEU A 30 1.83 -3.20 7.21
CA LEU A 30 2.37 -4.27 6.38
C LEU A 30 1.65 -4.25 5.02
N ILE A 31 2.40 -4.51 3.96
CA ILE A 31 1.87 -4.44 2.59
C ILE A 31 2.08 -5.76 1.88
N ALA A 32 1.02 -6.23 1.25
CA ALA A 32 1.04 -7.41 0.41
C ALA A 32 0.55 -7.08 -1.01
N LEU A 33 1.30 -7.53 -2.00
CA LEU A 33 0.93 -7.47 -3.42
C LEU A 33 0.49 -8.88 -3.86
N ASN A 34 -0.72 -8.98 -4.39
CA ASN A 34 -1.31 -10.25 -4.82
C ASN A 34 -1.23 -11.37 -3.75
N GLY A 35 -1.39 -10.99 -2.48
CA GLY A 35 -1.37 -11.91 -1.34
C GLY A 35 0.02 -12.28 -0.80
N LYS A 36 1.10 -11.67 -1.30
CA LYS A 36 2.47 -11.89 -0.80
C LYS A 36 3.07 -10.59 -0.29
N MET A 37 3.78 -10.65 0.84
CA MET A 37 4.56 -9.50 1.32
C MET A 37 5.60 -9.10 0.29
N ALA A 38 5.61 -7.82 -0.05
CA ALA A 38 6.46 -7.27 -1.09
C ALA A 38 7.11 -5.96 -0.62
N PRO A 39 8.37 -5.69 -1.00
CA PRO A 39 9.04 -4.44 -0.66
C PRO A 39 8.41 -3.26 -1.39
N LEU A 40 8.57 -2.05 -0.84
CA LEU A 40 7.95 -0.82 -1.36
C LEU A 40 8.39 -0.45 -2.78
N ASP A 41 9.61 -0.83 -3.17
CA ASP A 41 10.15 -0.65 -4.52
C ASP A 41 9.56 -1.63 -5.55
N THR A 42 8.67 -2.55 -5.13
CA THR A 42 8.05 -3.51 -6.05
C THR A 42 7.17 -2.76 -7.04
N PRO A 43 7.37 -2.96 -8.36
CA PRO A 43 6.54 -2.31 -9.35
C PRO A 43 5.11 -2.85 -9.30
N VAL A 44 4.13 -1.95 -9.44
CA VAL A 44 2.70 -2.28 -9.44
C VAL A 44 2.16 -2.14 -10.86
N ARG A 45 1.26 -3.02 -11.25
CA ARG A 45 0.61 -3.00 -12.56
C ARG A 45 -0.90 -2.90 -12.40
N ASP A 46 -1.55 -2.41 -13.44
CA ASP A 46 -3.00 -2.44 -13.51
C ASP A 46 -3.53 -3.87 -13.35
N GLY A 47 -4.53 -4.04 -12.49
CA GLY A 47 -5.08 -5.34 -12.10
C GLY A 47 -4.40 -6.01 -10.89
N ASP A 48 -3.27 -5.50 -10.41
CA ASP A 48 -2.68 -5.99 -9.17
C ASP A 48 -3.54 -5.63 -7.95
N ARG A 49 -3.56 -6.52 -6.96
CA ARG A 49 -4.26 -6.30 -5.70
C ARG A 49 -3.27 -5.94 -4.61
N VAL A 50 -3.40 -4.74 -4.06
CA VAL A 50 -2.62 -4.27 -2.90
C VAL A 50 -3.46 -4.42 -1.63
N MET A 51 -2.91 -5.09 -0.63
CA MET A 51 -3.47 -5.18 0.72
C MET A 51 -2.59 -4.41 1.69
N ILE A 52 -3.20 -3.47 2.41
CA ILE A 52 -2.58 -2.73 3.49
C ILE A 52 -3.14 -3.28 4.80
N LEU A 53 -2.27 -3.82 5.63
CA LEU A 53 -2.60 -4.49 6.88
C LEU A 53 -2.07 -3.63 8.02
N PRO A 54 -2.90 -3.28 9.02
CA PRO A 54 -2.37 -2.63 10.21
C PRO A 54 -1.36 -3.56 10.88
N ASN A 55 -0.27 -2.98 11.37
CA ASN A 55 0.68 -3.73 12.20
C ASN A 55 0.08 -3.89 13.60
N VAL A 56 -0.88 -4.83 13.69
CA VAL A 56 -1.46 -5.22 14.96
C VAL A 56 -0.45 -6.16 15.61
N VAL A 57 0.31 -5.64 16.58
CA VAL A 57 0.91 -6.51 17.58
C VAL A 57 -0.28 -7.08 18.33
N GLY A 58 -0.62 -8.35 18.06
CA GLY A 58 -1.72 -9.02 18.75
C GLY A 58 -1.54 -8.80 20.25
N GLY A 59 -2.46 -8.05 20.85
CA GLY A 59 -2.44 -7.79 22.28
C GLY A 59 -2.54 -9.14 22.99
N VAL A 60 -1.45 -9.53 23.65
CA VAL A 60 -1.40 -10.65 24.60
C VAL A 60 -2.09 -10.27 25.89
#